data_AF-A0A1L8CLK7-F1
#
_entry.id   AF-A0A1L8CLK7-F1
#
_cell.length_a   1.000
_cell.length_b   1.000
_cell.length_c   1.000
_cell.angle_alpha   90.00
_cell.angle_beta   90.00
_cell.angle_gamma   90.00
#
_symmetry.space_group_name_H-M   'P 1'
#
loop_
_entity.id
_entity.type
_entity.pdbx_description
1 polymer ?
#
loop_
_entity_poly.entity_id
_entity_poly.type
_entity_poly.pdbx_seq_one_letter_code
_entity_poly.pdbx_strand_id
1 'polypeptide(L)'
;MDTWREIYQLLITERFRSSPAVALLGARQVGKSTLAEMIIEQFPDAMCLDMERPSDLNKLIDAEAFFQQFEGRMICLLTLFMVHHLKALLLKIY
;
A
#
# COMPACT_ATOMS: atom_id res chain seq x y z
N MET A 1 -8.66 23.18 -1.41
CA MET A 1 -9.17 22.03 -0.62
C MET A 1 -8.19 20.85 -0.70
N ASP A 2 -6.91 21.06 -1.02
CA ASP A 2 -5.99 19.98 -1.45
C ASP A 2 -4.72 19.82 -0.59
N THR A 3 -4.53 20.64 0.44
CA THR A 3 -3.29 20.69 1.23
C THR A 3 -2.93 19.35 1.88
N TRP A 4 -3.92 18.55 2.29
CA TRP A 4 -3.65 17.26 2.91
C TRP A 4 -3.08 16.23 1.94
N ARG A 5 -3.47 16.24 0.65
CA ARG A 5 -2.98 15.29 -0.36
C ARG A 5 -1.49 15.48 -0.60
N GLU A 6 -1.07 16.74 -0.78
CA GLU A 6 0.33 17.10 -0.99
C GLU A 6 1.20 16.74 0.23
N ILE A 7 0.69 16.96 1.45
CA ILE A 7 1.40 16.60 2.68
C ILE A 7 1.62 15.08 2.77
N TYR A 8 0.58 14.27 2.50
CA TYR A 8 0.71 12.82 2.52
C TYR A 8 1.67 12.31 1.44
N GLN A 9 1.65 12.91 0.24
CA GLN A 9 2.59 12.56 -0.82
C GLN A 9 4.05 12.82 -0.41
N LEU A 10 4.31 14.00 0.16
CA LEU A 10 5.65 14.35 0.62
C LEU A 10 6.13 13.38 1.70
N LEU A 11 5.27 13.07 2.68
CA LEU A 11 5.56 12.10 3.74
C LEU A 11 5.86 10.71 3.17
N ILE A 12 5.01 10.20 2.29
CA ILE A 12 5.15 8.84 1.75
C ILE A 12 6.38 8.73 0.86
N THR A 13 6.63 9.74 0.02
CA THR A 13 7.83 9.80 -0.83
C THR A 13 9.10 9.86 0.01
N GLU A 14 9.10 10.64 1.10
CA GLU A 14 10.22 10.71 2.04
C GLU A 14 10.44 9.36 2.76
N ARG A 15 9.36 8.71 3.20
CA ARG A 15 9.46 7.38 3.82
C ARG A 15 9.94 6.32 2.85
N PHE A 16 9.51 6.35 1.59
CA PHE A 16 10.01 5.43 0.58
C PHE A 16 11.50 5.64 0.28
N ARG A 17 12.04 6.85 0.43
CA ARG A 17 13.51 7.05 0.29
C ARG A 17 14.31 6.32 1.36
N SER A 18 13.73 6.09 2.53
CA SER A 18 14.41 5.49 3.69
C SER A 18 13.97 4.06 4.00
N SER A 19 12.90 3.56 3.39
CA SER A 19 12.37 2.22 3.64
C SER A 19 11.69 1.63 2.40
N PRO A 20 11.91 0.34 2.10
CA PRO A 20 11.23 -0.34 1.00
C PRO A 20 9.74 -0.60 1.28
N ALA A 21 9.27 -0.34 2.50
CA ALA A 21 7.90 -0.57 2.91
C ALA A 21 7.40 0.54 3.84
N VAL A 22 6.15 0.98 3.66
CA VAL A 22 5.47 1.99 4.49
C VAL A 22 4.10 1.46 4.89
N ALA A 23 3.85 1.32 6.18
CA ALA A 23 2.55 0.91 6.69
C ALA A 23 1.67 2.13 7.04
N LEU A 24 0.44 2.16 6.54
CA LEU A 24 -0.60 3.12 6.95
C LEU A 24 -1.37 2.53 8.14
N LEU A 25 -1.12 3.10 9.31
CA LEU A 25 -1.73 2.71 10.58
C LEU A 25 -2.81 3.71 11.01
N GLY A 26 -3.82 3.26 11.74
CA GLY A 26 -4.79 4.18 12.37
C GLY A 26 -6.08 3.54 12.85
N ALA A 27 -6.89 4.31 13.57
CA ALA A 27 -8.14 3.87 14.22
C ALA A 27 -9.21 3.30 13.26
N ARG A 28 -10.20 2.57 13.77
CA ARG A 28 -11.28 2.02 12.90
C ARG A 28 -12.02 3.13 12.16
N GLN A 29 -12.41 2.85 10.91
CA GLN A 29 -13.31 3.69 10.11
C GLN A 29 -12.86 5.14 9.80
N VAL A 30 -11.59 5.48 10.00
CA VAL A 30 -11.05 6.81 9.63
C VAL A 30 -10.73 6.99 8.14
N GLY A 31 -11.20 6.11 7.25
CA GLY A 31 -10.98 6.24 5.80
C GLY A 31 -9.58 5.85 5.30
N LYS A 32 -8.87 4.93 5.98
CA LYS A 32 -7.52 4.50 5.55
C LYS A 32 -7.46 3.84 4.19
N SER A 33 -8.47 3.03 3.83
CA SER A 33 -8.55 2.43 2.50
C SER A 33 -8.72 3.51 1.42
N THR A 34 -9.57 4.51 1.68
CA THR A 34 -9.74 5.69 0.81
C THR A 34 -8.44 6.47 0.70
N LEU A 35 -7.69 6.66 1.79
CA LEU A 35 -6.37 7.30 1.73
C LEU A 35 -5.39 6.48 0.90
N ALA A 36 -5.35 5.15 1.08
CA ALA A 36 -4.50 4.26 0.29
C ALA A 36 -4.84 4.34 -1.20
N GLU A 37 -6.13 4.24 -1.56
CA GLU A 37 -6.61 4.42 -2.94
C GLU A 37 -6.17 5.76 -3.52
N MET A 38 -6.39 6.86 -2.79
CA MET A 38 -5.96 8.20 -3.21
C MET A 38 -4.45 8.32 -3.42
N ILE A 39 -3.64 7.60 -2.64
CA ILE A 39 -2.19 7.57 -2.80
C ILE A 39 -1.84 6.76 -4.06
N ILE A 40 -2.47 5.60 -4.24
CA ILE A 40 -2.22 4.68 -5.36
C ILE A 40 -2.58 5.33 -6.70
N GLU A 41 -3.65 6.12 -6.76
CA GLU A 41 -4.01 6.91 -7.95
C GLU A 41 -2.88 7.83 -8.44
N GLN A 42 -1.92 8.17 -7.57
CA GLN A 42 -0.77 9.02 -7.90
C GLN A 42 0.41 8.21 -8.47
N PHE A 43 0.35 6.89 -8.39
CA PHE A 43 1.38 5.97 -8.90
C PHE A 43 0.78 5.12 -10.02
N PRO A 44 0.95 5.50 -11.30
CA PRO A 44 0.26 4.86 -12.42
C PRO A 44 0.57 3.37 -12.58
N ASP A 45 1.74 2.92 -12.11
CA ASP A 45 2.15 1.51 -12.16
C ASP A 45 1.90 0.75 -10.85
N ALA A 46 1.21 1.37 -9.89
CA ALA A 46 0.95 0.74 -8.60
C ALA A 46 -0.14 -0.33 -8.70
N MET A 47 0.06 -1.44 -7.98
CA MET A 47 -0.88 -2.55 -7.93
C MET A 47 -1.47 -2.71 -6.53
N CYS A 48 -2.78 -2.91 -6.43
CA CYS A 48 -3.43 -3.27 -5.16
C CYS A 48 -3.71 -4.76 -5.10
N LEU A 49 -3.35 -5.38 -3.98
CA LEU A 49 -3.79 -6.72 -3.59
C LEU A 49 -4.73 -6.58 -2.40
N ASP A 50 -5.97 -7.04 -2.59
CA ASP A 50 -6.94 -7.14 -1.51
C ASP A 50 -6.74 -8.49 -0.80
N MET A 51 -6.22 -8.45 0.42
CA MET A 51 -5.90 -9.62 1.23
C MET A 51 -7.11 -10.44 1.65
N GLU A 52 -8.33 -9.97 1.39
CA GLU A 52 -9.55 -10.75 1.65
C GLU A 52 -10.02 -11.51 0.42
N ARG A 53 -9.49 -11.17 -0.77
CA ARG A 53 -9.82 -11.85 -2.02
C ARG A 53 -8.90 -13.05 -2.21
N PRO A 54 -9.45 -14.27 -2.28
CA PRO A 54 -8.63 -15.47 -2.52
C PRO A 54 -7.79 -15.39 -3.80
N SER A 55 -8.31 -14.74 -4.84
CA SER A 55 -7.56 -14.53 -6.10
C SER A 55 -6.32 -13.65 -5.95
N ASP A 56 -6.35 -12.68 -5.03
CA ASP A 56 -5.21 -11.80 -4.76
C ASP A 56 -4.22 -12.47 -3.80
N LEU A 57 -4.72 -13.20 -2.79
CA LEU A 57 -3.91 -14.04 -1.92
C LEU A 57 -3.14 -15.11 -2.72
N ASN A 58 -3.79 -15.71 -3.72
CA ASN A 58 -3.16 -16.73 -4.57
C ASN A 58 -1.94 -16.19 -5.34
N LYS A 59 -1.89 -14.89 -5.65
CA LYS A 59 -0.73 -14.26 -6.29
C LYS A 59 0.49 -14.23 -5.36
N LEU A 60 0.27 -14.33 -4.05
CA LEU A 60 1.30 -14.31 -3.01
C LEU A 60 1.68 -15.73 -2.52
N ILE A 61 1.22 -16.80 -3.19
CA ILE A 61 1.65 -18.17 -2.89
C ILE A 61 3.17 -18.30 -3.04
N ASP A 62 3.73 -17.68 -4.09
CA ASP A 62 5.17 -17.45 -4.24
C ASP A 62 5.42 -15.94 -4.22
N ALA A 63 5.49 -15.39 -3.01
CA ALA A 63 5.64 -13.96 -2.80
C ALA A 63 6.97 -13.42 -3.38
N GLU A 64 8.05 -14.20 -3.36
CA GLU A 64 9.35 -13.77 -3.86
C GLU A 64 9.33 -13.61 -5.38
N ALA A 65 8.86 -14.64 -6.10
CA ALA A 65 8.73 -14.57 -7.56
C ALA A 65 7.74 -13.47 -7.99
N PHE A 66 6.64 -13.33 -7.26
CA PHE A 66 5.66 -12.26 -7.49
C PHE A 66 6.31 -10.89 -7.34
N PHE A 67 7.01 -10.64 -6.23
CA PHE A 67 7.66 -9.36 -5.98
C PHE A 67 8.78 -9.05 -6.96
N GLN A 68 9.56 -10.04 -7.41
CA GLN A 68 10.54 -9.88 -8.49
C GLN A 68 9.89 -9.53 -9.84
N GLN A 69 8.75 -10.14 -10.17
CA GLN A 69 8.03 -9.82 -11.42
C GLN A 69 7.57 -8.36 -11.49
N PHE A 70 7.30 -7.75 -10.33
CA PHE A 70 6.83 -6.37 -10.19
C PHE A 70 7.90 -5.44 -9.59
N GLU A 71 9.18 -5.80 -9.73
CA GLU A 71 10.31 -4.95 -9.36
C GLU A 71 10.19 -3.55 -9.98
N GLY A 72 10.55 -2.53 -9.22
CA GLY A 72 10.39 -1.12 -9.59
C GLY A 72 8.97 -0.56 -9.44
N ARG A 73 7.98 -1.39 -9.11
CA ARG A 73 6.58 -0.95 -8.92
C ARG A 73 6.21 -0.83 -7.45
N MET A 74 5.18 -0.03 -7.19
CA MET A 74 4.56 0.04 -5.87
C MET A 74 3.46 -1.02 -5.77
N ILE A 75 3.48 -1.82 -4.70
CA ILE A 75 2.44 -2.81 -4.41
C ILE A 75 1.77 -2.40 -3.09
N CYS A 76 0.48 -2.13 -3.15
CA CYS A 76 -0.34 -1.89 -1.96
C CYS A 76 -1.03 -3.18 -1.54
N LEU A 77 -0.84 -3.55 -0.29
CA LEU A 77 -1.53 -4.65 0.36
C LEU A 77 -2.64 -4.07 1.25
N LEU A 78 -3.89 -4.33 0.89
CA LEU A 78 -5.07 -3.86 1.60
C LEU A 78 -5.67 -5.01 2.41
N THR A 79 -6.09 -4.75 3.64
CA THR A 79 -6.78 -5.73 4.47
C THR A 79 -7.93 -5.05 5.23
N LEU A 80 -9.12 -5.66 5.30
CA LEU A 80 -10.21 -5.14 6.15
C LEU A 80 -10.09 -5.69 7.58
N PHE A 81 -9.36 -6.80 7.78
CA PHE A 81 -9.07 -7.37 9.08
C PHE A 81 -8.15 -6.50 9.94
N MET A 82 -8.60 -6.25 11.16
CA MET A 82 -7.81 -5.58 12.17
C MET A 82 -6.85 -6.56 12.83
N VAL A 83 -5.66 -6.73 12.28
CA VAL A 83 -4.56 -7.29 13.05
C VAL A 83 -4.01 -6.17 13.92
N HIS A 84 -4.76 -5.84 14.98
CA HIS A 84 -4.56 -4.85 16.04
C HIS A 84 -4.11 -3.40 15.70
N HIS A 85 -3.34 -3.07 14.66
CA HIS A 85 -3.03 -1.68 14.29
C HIS A 85 -2.72 -1.41 12.79
N LEU A 86 -2.56 -2.44 11.93
CA LEU A 86 -2.28 -2.29 10.50
C LEU A 86 -3.55 -2.34 9.65
N LYS A 87 -3.68 -1.44 8.63
CA LYS A 87 -4.77 -1.52 7.63
C LYS A 87 -4.32 -1.43 6.17
N ALA A 88 -3.17 -0.84 5.89
CA ALA A 88 -2.57 -0.93 4.56
C ALA A 88 -1.04 -0.94 4.68
N LEU A 89 -0.39 -1.74 3.83
CA LEU A 89 1.06 -1.77 3.68
C LEU A 89 1.38 -1.41 2.23
N LEU A 90 2.12 -0.34 2.03
CA LEU A 90 2.67 0.03 0.74
C LEU A 90 4.09 -0.52 0.65
N LEU A 91 4.34 -1.40 -0.28
CA LEU A 91 5.65 -1.97 -0.59
C LEU A 91 6.17 -1.31 -1.85
N LYS A 92 7.40 -0.82 -1.80
CA LYS A 92 8.17 -0.40 -2.96
C LYS A 92 9.35 -1.35 -3.08
N ILE A 93 9.33 -2.14 -4.14
CA ILE A 93 10.31 -3.18 -4.37
C ILE A 93 11.31 -2.59 -5.36
N TYR A 94 12.55 -2.46 -4.90
CA TYR A 94 13.66 -1.91 -5.66
C TYR A 94 14.28 -2.97 -6.55
#